data_AF-A0A952SNB2-F1
#
_entry.id   AF-A0A952SNB2-F1
#
_cell.length_a   1.000
_cell.length_b   1.000
_cell.length_c   1.000
_cell.angle_alpha   90.00
_cell.angle_beta   90.00
_cell.angle_gamma   90.00
#
_symmetry.space_group_name_H-M   'P 1'
#
loop_
_entity.id
_entity.type
_entity.pdbx_description
1 polymer ?
#
loop_
_entity_poly.entity_id
_entity_poly.type
_entity_poly.pdbx_seq_one_letter_code
_entity_poly.pdbx_strand_id
1 'polypeptide(L)'
;MFDEPSRTTNNDMPADAAGETKYLSLAEAAKFAPGRPTPNCVWRWCRKGVQTRGGERVRLKHARFGGKIFTTRVWLHSFAEALAERDAEYFSLDDERVLPRDLAHLREHETHDVAPPRSSPRSKGHLNRLSIAHEHAEAELKAAGI
;
A
#
# COMPACT_ATOMS: atom_id res chain seq x y z
N MET A 1 -49.26 15.59 13.03
CA MET A 1 -47.89 16.11 13.18
C MET A 1 -47.12 14.99 13.83
N PHE A 2 -46.44 14.18 13.01
CA PHE A 2 -45.82 12.93 13.47
C PHE A 2 -44.42 13.26 13.99
N ASP A 3 -44.24 13.08 15.30
CA ASP A 3 -42.93 13.10 15.95
C ASP A 3 -42.31 11.71 15.75
N GLU A 4 -41.28 11.65 14.91
CA GLU A 4 -40.58 10.42 14.56
C GLU A 4 -39.39 10.27 15.53
N PRO A 5 -39.38 9.27 16.45
CA PRO A 5 -38.22 9.06 17.30
C PRO A 5 -37.07 8.53 16.43
N SER A 6 -36.04 9.36 16.32
CA SER A 6 -34.74 9.07 15.71
C SER A 6 -34.28 7.66 16.05
N ARG A 7 -34.37 6.77 15.06
CA ARG A 7 -33.81 5.42 15.08
C ARG A 7 -32.29 5.54 15.04
N THR A 8 -31.66 5.84 16.18
CA THR A 8 -30.22 5.77 16.36
C THR A 8 -29.79 4.34 16.04
N THR A 9 -29.13 4.16 14.90
CA THR A 9 -28.49 2.91 14.51
C THR A 9 -27.36 2.62 15.50
N ASN A 10 -27.65 1.81 16.51
CA ASN A 10 -26.69 1.28 17.48
C ASN A 10 -25.67 0.30 16.85
N ASN A 11 -25.22 0.54 15.61
CA ASN A 11 -24.48 -0.44 14.82
C ASN A 11 -23.02 -0.04 14.48
N ASP A 12 -22.55 1.11 14.96
CA ASP A 12 -21.22 1.64 14.58
C ASP A 12 -20.19 1.61 15.71
N MET A 13 -20.39 0.81 16.76
CA MET A 13 -19.31 0.47 17.68
C MET A 13 -18.95 -1.02 17.57
N PRO A 14 -17.67 -1.36 17.31
CA PRO A 14 -17.26 -2.75 17.20
C PRO A 14 -17.49 -3.45 18.55
N ALA A 15 -18.43 -4.40 18.55
CA ALA A 15 -18.98 -5.11 19.71
C ALA A 15 -18.00 -6.00 20.50
N ASP A 16 -16.69 -5.74 20.41
CA ASP A 16 -15.65 -6.60 20.99
C ASP A 16 -15.09 -6.06 22.32
N ALA A 17 -15.69 -5.01 22.89
CA ALA A 17 -15.23 -4.42 24.16
C ALA A 17 -15.50 -5.32 25.40
N ALA A 18 -16.28 -6.40 25.28
CA ALA A 18 -16.62 -7.27 26.43
C ALA A 18 -16.82 -8.77 26.13
N GLY A 19 -16.59 -9.25 24.89
CA GLY A 19 -16.84 -10.65 24.52
C GLY A 19 -15.70 -11.23 23.67
N GLU A 20 -14.93 -12.14 24.26
CA GLU A 20 -13.92 -13.02 23.65
C GLU A 20 -13.28 -12.53 22.32
N THR A 21 -12.12 -11.88 22.42
CA THR A 21 -11.32 -11.53 21.24
C THR A 21 -10.85 -12.79 20.52
N LYS A 22 -11.61 -13.21 19.51
CA LYS A 22 -11.30 -14.40 18.72
C LYS A 22 -10.09 -14.15 17.83
N TYR A 23 -8.99 -14.82 18.16
CA TYR A 23 -7.81 -14.88 17.31
C TYR A 23 -8.10 -15.72 16.07
N LEU A 24 -7.80 -15.14 14.90
CA LEU A 24 -7.95 -15.73 13.59
C LEU A 24 -6.59 -16.12 13.04
N SER A 25 -6.50 -17.31 12.47
CA SER A 25 -5.37 -17.69 11.63
C SER A 25 -5.31 -16.84 10.36
N LEU A 26 -4.16 -16.78 9.69
CA LEU A 26 -4.01 -16.04 8.43
C LEU A 26 -4.98 -16.52 7.33
N ALA A 27 -5.30 -17.81 7.30
CA ALA A 27 -6.24 -18.38 6.35
C ALA A 27 -7.69 -17.97 6.62
N GLU A 28 -8.06 -17.80 7.90
CA GLU A 28 -9.38 -17.29 8.27
C GLU A 28 -9.47 -15.79 8.04
N ALA A 29 -8.45 -15.03 8.43
CA ALA A 29 -8.33 -13.59 8.19
C ALA A 29 -8.53 -13.24 6.71
N ALA A 30 -7.91 -14.02 5.81
CA ALA A 30 -8.05 -13.90 4.36
C ALA A 30 -9.51 -14.01 3.87
N LYS A 31 -10.37 -14.79 4.55
CA LYS A 31 -11.78 -14.95 4.18
C LYS A 31 -12.64 -13.77 4.63
N PHE A 32 -12.26 -13.10 5.71
CA PHE A 32 -12.97 -11.94 6.24
C PHE A 32 -12.59 -10.65 5.53
N ALA A 33 -11.36 -10.56 5.02
CA ALA A 33 -10.93 -9.38 4.28
C ALA A 33 -11.68 -9.25 2.93
N PRO A 34 -12.14 -8.04 2.57
CA PRO A 34 -12.76 -7.80 1.27
C PRO A 34 -11.77 -8.10 0.13
N GLY A 35 -12.28 -8.59 -1.00
CA GLY A 35 -11.45 -9.01 -2.13
C GLY A 35 -10.73 -10.36 -1.94
N ARG A 36 -10.97 -11.08 -0.83
CA ARG A 36 -10.43 -12.42 -0.54
C ARG A 36 -8.93 -12.55 -0.84
N PRO A 37 -8.08 -11.73 -0.20
CA PRO A 37 -6.64 -11.81 -0.37
C PRO A 37 -6.12 -13.20 -0.01
N THR A 38 -5.01 -13.62 -0.62
CA THR A 38 -4.39 -14.89 -0.25
C THR A 38 -3.79 -14.81 1.17
N PRO A 39 -3.66 -15.94 1.90
CA PRO A 39 -3.05 -15.93 3.24
C PRO A 39 -1.62 -15.37 3.27
N ASN A 40 -0.87 -15.54 2.17
CA ASN A 40 0.47 -14.96 2.01
C ASN A 40 0.42 -13.42 1.90
N CYS A 41 -0.63 -12.87 1.28
CA CYS A 41 -0.86 -11.42 1.26
C CYS A 41 -1.05 -10.88 2.69
N VAL A 42 -1.89 -11.53 3.50
CA VAL A 42 -2.11 -11.16 4.91
C VAL A 42 -0.82 -11.29 5.72
N TRP A 43 -0.02 -12.34 5.49
CA TRP A 43 1.29 -12.48 6.11
C TRP A 43 2.22 -11.30 5.78
N ARG A 44 2.23 -10.84 4.53
CA ARG A 44 3.00 -9.66 4.11
C ARG A 44 2.49 -8.39 4.79
N TRP A 45 1.19 -8.22 4.97
CA TRP A 45 0.62 -7.09 5.71
C TRP A 45 1.10 -7.06 7.17
N CYS A 46 1.20 -8.23 7.82
CA CYS A 46 1.72 -8.32 9.19
C CYS A 46 3.22 -8.01 9.28
N ARG A 47 4.04 -8.52 8.35
CA ARG A 47 5.52 -8.48 8.46
C ARG A 47 6.14 -7.27 7.77
N LYS A 48 5.72 -7.01 6.54
CA LYS A 48 6.23 -5.91 5.74
C LYS A 48 5.34 -4.70 5.95
N GLY A 49 4.03 -4.86 5.86
CA GLY A 49 3.07 -3.77 5.74
C GLY A 49 2.76 -3.48 4.28
N VAL A 50 1.78 -2.60 4.06
CA VAL A 50 1.37 -2.10 2.74
C VAL A 50 1.87 -0.67 2.60
N GLN A 51 2.47 -0.38 1.45
CA GLN A 51 2.90 0.97 1.11
C GLN A 51 1.70 1.73 0.53
N THR A 52 1.40 2.87 1.13
CA THR A 52 0.36 3.81 0.69
C THR A 52 0.89 4.67 -0.46
N ARG A 53 0.00 5.39 -1.14
CA ARG A 53 0.40 6.28 -2.24
C ARG A 53 1.26 7.46 -1.79
N GLY A 54 1.05 7.91 -0.54
CA GLY A 54 1.91 8.91 0.12
C GLY A 54 3.31 8.41 0.49
N GLY A 55 3.63 7.13 0.26
CA GLY A 55 4.94 6.55 0.56
C GLY A 55 5.08 6.01 1.99
N GLU A 56 4.11 6.26 2.86
CA GLU A 56 4.05 5.70 4.21
C GLU A 56 3.71 4.20 4.18
N ARG A 57 4.04 3.50 5.27
CA ARG A 57 3.79 2.06 5.38
C ARG A 57 2.90 1.72 6.57
N VAL A 58 1.71 1.20 6.28
CA VAL A 58 0.74 0.74 7.28
C VAL A 58 0.95 -0.76 7.53
N ARG A 59 0.98 -1.19 8.79
CA ARG A 59 1.20 -2.59 9.18
C ARG A 59 0.00 -3.16 9.93
N LEU A 60 -0.34 -4.40 9.60
CA LEU A 60 -1.41 -5.12 10.30
C LEU A 60 -0.90 -5.62 11.66
N LYS A 61 -1.66 -5.31 12.72
CA LYS A 61 -1.43 -5.83 14.07
C LYS A 61 -1.63 -7.35 14.09
N HIS A 62 -0.77 -8.05 14.83
CA HIS A 62 -0.80 -9.50 14.93
C HIS A 62 -0.25 -9.99 16.27
N ALA A 63 -0.69 -11.17 16.67
CA ALA A 63 -0.19 -11.93 17.80
C ALA A 63 0.55 -13.17 17.29
N ARG A 64 1.49 -13.68 18.09
CA ARG A 64 2.24 -14.90 17.76
C ARG A 64 2.09 -15.92 18.87
N PHE A 65 1.57 -17.09 18.54
CA PHE A 65 1.42 -18.22 19.46
C PHE A 65 2.00 -19.49 18.83
N GLY A 66 2.91 -20.17 19.52
CA GLY A 66 3.48 -21.44 19.04
C GLY A 66 4.09 -21.36 17.64
N GLY A 67 4.74 -20.24 17.30
CA GLY A 67 5.33 -20.02 15.98
C GLY A 67 4.35 -19.60 14.88
N LYS A 68 3.03 -19.67 15.12
CA LYS A 68 1.98 -19.24 14.19
C LYS A 68 1.59 -17.79 14.43
N ILE A 69 1.20 -17.11 13.35
CA ILE A 69 0.73 -15.72 13.38
C ILE A 69 -0.79 -15.71 13.36
N PHE A 70 -1.36 -14.92 14.25
CA PHE A 70 -2.79 -14.70 14.37
C PHE A 70 -3.10 -13.22 14.31
N THR A 71 -4.29 -12.88 13.86
CA THR A 71 -4.82 -11.51 13.90
C THR A 71 -6.25 -11.54 14.40
N THR A 72 -6.91 -10.39 14.49
CA THR A 72 -8.31 -10.29 14.95
C THR A 72 -9.11 -9.51 13.92
N ARG A 73 -10.44 -9.63 13.97
CA ARG A 73 -11.31 -8.86 13.07
C ARG A 73 -11.18 -7.36 13.30
N VAL A 74 -11.10 -6.94 14.56
CA VAL A 74 -10.87 -5.54 14.94
C VAL A 74 -9.59 -5.01 14.31
N TRP A 75 -8.49 -5.77 14.39
CA TRP A 75 -7.23 -5.33 13.82
C TRP A 75 -7.24 -5.27 12.30
N LEU A 76 -7.98 -6.16 11.63
CA LEU A 76 -8.18 -6.09 10.18
C LEU A 76 -8.97 -4.84 9.80
N HIS A 77 -10.02 -4.50 10.56
CA HIS A 77 -10.82 -3.31 10.33
C HIS A 77 -9.98 -2.03 10.51
N SER A 78 -9.33 -1.89 11.67
CA SER A 78 -8.47 -0.73 11.95
C SER A 78 -7.32 -0.60 10.94
N PHE A 79 -6.81 -1.70 10.43
CA PHE A 79 -5.81 -1.69 9.37
C PHE A 79 -6.37 -1.15 8.05
N ALA A 80 -7.59 -1.55 7.67
CA ALA A 80 -8.26 -1.05 6.48
C ALA A 80 -8.59 0.44 6.61
N GLU A 81 -9.10 0.88 7.77
CA GLU A 81 -9.36 2.29 8.07
C GLU A 81 -8.09 3.14 7.95
N ALA A 82 -6.99 2.71 8.58
CA ALA A 82 -5.72 3.42 8.51
C ALA A 82 -5.16 3.49 7.08
N LEU A 83 -5.39 2.48 6.25
CA LEU A 83 -5.02 2.51 4.84
C LEU A 83 -5.86 3.52 4.05
N ALA A 84 -7.19 3.51 4.28
CA ALA A 84 -8.11 4.40 3.62
C ALA A 84 -7.85 5.87 3.99
N GLU A 85 -7.58 6.15 5.26
CA GLU A 85 -7.22 7.49 5.76
C GLU A 85 -5.97 8.01 5.05
N ARG A 86 -4.92 7.21 4.97
CA ARG A 86 -3.67 7.61 4.29
C ARG A 86 -3.82 7.78 2.80
N ASP A 87 -4.62 6.95 2.16
CA ASP A 87 -4.93 7.12 0.74
C ASP A 87 -5.77 8.39 0.53
N ALA A 88 -6.72 8.71 1.42
CA ALA A 88 -7.51 9.94 1.37
C ALA A 88 -6.65 11.20 1.53
N GLU A 89 -5.73 11.22 2.52
CA GLU A 89 -4.76 12.30 2.71
C GLU A 89 -3.96 12.58 1.43
N TYR A 90 -3.50 11.52 0.74
CA TYR A 90 -2.78 11.65 -0.52
C TYR A 90 -3.64 12.32 -1.61
N PHE A 91 -4.91 11.93 -1.76
CA PHE A 91 -5.80 12.52 -2.76
C PHE A 91 -6.15 13.98 -2.44
N SER A 92 -6.35 14.32 -1.17
CA SER A 92 -6.58 15.71 -0.75
C SER A 92 -5.40 16.62 -1.10
N LEU A 93 -4.16 16.14 -0.96
CA LEU A 93 -2.96 16.88 -1.35
C LEU A 93 -2.74 17.00 -2.86
N ASP A 94 -3.24 16.03 -3.64
CA ASP A 94 -3.17 16.10 -5.11
C ASP A 94 -4.23 17.08 -5.66
N ASP A 95 -5.40 17.18 -5.03
CA ASP A 95 -6.44 18.14 -5.40
C ASP A 95 -5.95 19.60 -5.24
N GLU A 96 -5.23 19.89 -4.14
CA GLU A 96 -4.58 21.20 -3.96
C GLU A 96 -3.38 21.44 -4.91
N ARG A 97 -2.72 20.36 -5.37
CA ARG A 97 -1.61 20.43 -6.34
C ARG A 97 -2.06 20.52 -7.78
N VAL A 98 -3.37 20.48 -8.05
CA VAL A 98 -3.93 21.03 -9.29
C VAL A 98 -3.83 22.56 -9.22
N LEU A 99 -2.61 23.07 -9.31
CA LEU A 99 -2.41 24.37 -9.94
C LEU A 99 -3.14 24.29 -11.28
N PRO A 100 -3.98 25.29 -11.63
CA PRO A 100 -4.66 25.31 -12.92
C PRO A 100 -3.63 24.98 -13.99
N ARG A 101 -3.87 23.91 -14.74
CA ARG A 101 -3.02 23.54 -15.89
C ARG A 101 -2.92 24.72 -16.88
N ASP A 102 -3.88 25.65 -16.79
CA ASP A 102 -3.98 26.91 -17.53
C ASP A 102 -3.00 28.02 -17.07
N LEU A 103 -2.37 27.94 -15.90
CA LEU A 103 -1.37 28.93 -15.47
C LEU A 103 0.04 28.66 -16.04
N ALA A 104 0.26 27.50 -16.69
CA ALA A 104 1.50 27.23 -17.42
C ALA A 104 1.61 28.03 -18.73
N HIS A 105 0.51 28.56 -19.29
CA HIS A 105 0.54 29.35 -20.53
C HIS A 105 0.79 30.84 -20.36
N LEU A 106 0.74 31.39 -19.14
CA LEU A 106 0.98 32.82 -18.92
C LEU A 106 2.45 33.17 -18.65
N ARG A 107 3.37 32.21 -18.78
CA ARG A 107 4.81 32.43 -18.55
C ARG A 107 5.70 32.04 -19.73
N GLU A 108 5.19 32.12 -20.95
CA GLU A 108 5.94 31.83 -22.18
C GLU A 108 5.75 32.91 -23.27
N HIS A 109 5.78 34.19 -22.86
CA HIS A 109 5.98 35.29 -23.80
C HIS A 109 7.22 36.10 -23.40
N GLU A 110 8.37 35.42 -23.29
CA GLU A 110 9.69 36.05 -23.37
C GLU A 110 10.75 35.00 -23.77
N THR A 111 10.83 34.81 -25.10
CA THR A 111 12.02 34.51 -25.92
C THR A 111 13.25 33.86 -25.25
N HIS A 112 13.59 32.62 -25.67
CA HIS A 112 14.84 32.36 -26.41
C HIS A 112 14.94 30.91 -26.91
N ASP A 113 15.44 30.77 -28.14
CA ASP A 113 15.80 29.54 -28.86
C ASP A 113 16.53 28.49 -27.99
N VAL A 114 15.89 27.36 -27.70
CA VAL A 114 16.58 26.10 -27.40
C VAL A 114 15.79 24.92 -27.96
N ALA A 115 16.48 24.11 -28.76
CA ALA A 115 15.97 22.94 -29.50
C ALA A 115 15.18 21.93 -28.62
N PRO A 116 14.22 21.18 -29.20
CA PRO A 116 13.37 20.25 -28.45
C PRO A 116 14.15 19.06 -27.88
N PRO A 117 13.87 18.60 -26.64
CA PRO A 117 14.44 17.36 -26.14
C PRO A 117 13.86 16.16 -26.89
N ARG A 118 14.75 15.28 -27.33
CA ARG A 118 14.43 14.02 -28.00
C ARG A 118 13.57 13.13 -27.10
N SER A 119 12.57 12.52 -27.71
CA SER A 119 11.65 11.54 -27.14
C SER A 119 12.35 10.45 -26.33
N SER A 120 11.86 10.19 -25.11
CA SER A 120 12.17 8.97 -24.36
C SER A 120 11.15 7.87 -24.74
N PRO A 121 11.56 6.69 -25.23
CA PRO A 121 10.65 5.59 -25.44
C PRO A 121 10.40 4.85 -24.11
N ARG A 122 9.12 4.76 -23.76
CA ARG A 122 8.59 3.95 -22.66
C ARG A 122 8.46 2.49 -23.12
N SER A 123 9.21 1.55 -22.56
CA SER A 123 9.03 0.09 -22.74
C SER A 123 9.74 -0.68 -21.61
N LYS A 124 9.01 -1.28 -20.66
CA LYS A 124 8.66 -2.71 -20.48
C LYS A 124 9.84 -3.68 -20.19
N GLY A 125 9.69 -4.46 -19.10
CA GLY A 125 10.39 -5.72 -18.80
C GLY A 125 11.70 -5.53 -18.02
N HIS A 126 11.78 -5.75 -16.70
CA HIS A 126 11.78 -7.05 -16.01
C HIS A 126 12.64 -8.12 -16.70
N LEU A 127 13.91 -8.19 -16.29
CA LEU A 127 14.80 -9.38 -16.15
C LEU A 127 16.25 -8.98 -16.48
N ASN A 128 17.06 -8.64 -15.46
CA ASN A 128 18.49 -8.97 -15.43
C ASN A 128 19.13 -8.52 -14.11
N ARG A 129 18.81 -9.25 -13.02
CA ARG A 129 19.61 -9.22 -11.78
C ARG A 129 20.50 -10.45 -11.61
N LEU A 130 20.39 -11.44 -12.50
CA LEU A 130 21.16 -12.68 -12.45
C LEU A 130 22.38 -12.66 -13.40
N SER A 131 22.42 -11.78 -14.41
CA SER A 131 23.57 -11.71 -15.34
C SER A 131 24.82 -11.09 -14.70
N ILE A 132 24.64 -10.05 -13.88
CA ILE A 132 25.76 -9.33 -13.22
C ILE A 132 26.46 -10.21 -12.17
N ALA A 133 25.73 -11.15 -11.53
CA ALA A 133 26.31 -12.06 -10.56
C ALA A 133 27.15 -13.18 -11.20
N HIS A 134 26.84 -13.57 -12.44
CA HIS A 134 27.57 -14.61 -13.16
C HIS A 134 28.92 -14.09 -13.70
N GLU A 135 28.93 -12.88 -14.25
CA GLU A 135 30.18 -12.25 -14.76
C GLU A 135 31.20 -12.00 -13.63
N HIS A 136 30.74 -11.74 -12.40
CA HIS A 136 31.64 -11.56 -11.25
C HIS A 136 32.28 -12.88 -10.79
N ALA A 137 31.56 -14.01 -10.91
CA ALA A 137 32.08 -15.33 -10.55
C ALA A 137 33.09 -15.87 -11.59
N GLU A 138 32.89 -15.59 -12.88
CA GLU A 138 33.85 -15.97 -13.93
C GLU A 138 35.14 -15.13 -13.87
N ALA A 139 35.06 -13.86 -13.45
CA ALA A 139 36.24 -13.03 -13.24
C ALA A 139 37.09 -13.51 -12.05
N GLU A 140 36.47 -14.00 -10.97
CA GLU A 140 37.20 -14.57 -9.82
C GLU A 140 37.90 -15.89 -10.16
N LEU A 141 37.28 -16.76 -10.96
CA LEU A 141 37.92 -18.01 -11.42
C LEU A 141 39.10 -17.73 -12.34
N LYS A 142 38.98 -16.75 -13.25
CA LYS A 142 40.06 -16.37 -14.17
C LYS A 142 41.24 -15.68 -13.47
N ALA A 143 40.99 -14.96 -12.37
CA ALA A 143 42.03 -14.38 -11.52
C ALA A 143 42.71 -15.42 -10.61
N ALA A 144 42.02 -16.51 -10.26
CA ALA A 144 42.54 -17.62 -9.45
C ALA A 144 43.38 -18.65 -10.25
N GLY A 145 43.42 -18.54 -11.58
CA GLY A 145 44.36 -19.31 -12.41
C GLY A 145 44.10 -20.81 -12.47
N ILE A 146 42.82 -21.22 -12.52
CA ILE A 146 42.40 -22.60 -12.87
C ILE A 146 41.62 -22.55 -14.18
#